data_AF-A0A937AZT1-F1
#
_entry.id   AF-A0A937AZT1-F1
#
_cell.length_a   1.000
_cell.length_b   1.000
_cell.length_c   1.000
_cell.angle_alpha   90.00
_cell.angle_beta   90.00
_cell.angle_gamma   90.00
#
_symmetry.space_group_name_H-M   'P 1'
#
loop_
_entity.id
_entity.type
_entity.pdbx_description
1 polymer ?
#
loop_
_entity_poly.entity_id
_entity_poly.type
_entity_poly.pdbx_seq_one_letter_code
_entity_poly.pdbx_strand_id
1 'polypeptide(L)'
;MTESITVKTVEELKDAPEEYREAVAKLVISHAVNELYGAQVFDEPAIAYAPTPYAKWLTCRVAMEEYGHHVRFKQLGVQMGIPEERMVPGACRKPLSIFEFPLRTWEEFVAIKLLADLAEILQVEDLLHCTFHPLRNLARATMPEERFHAQFGEDFSAELVRTPDGKERLQAAVNEYFPYLPSFFGGSKSKNNEIFRKWNIKQRTNDEMRADFVKRATEVAGKYGLTLPEVRQAA
;
A
#
# COMPACT_ATOMS: atom_id res chain seq x y z
N MET A 1 -8.00 4.38 30.62
CA MET A 1 -8.10 5.30 29.47
C MET A 1 -6.72 5.91 29.33
N THR A 2 -5.95 5.53 28.31
CA THR A 2 -4.71 6.23 28.00
C THR A 2 -5.08 7.64 27.53
N GLU A 3 -4.44 8.67 28.11
CA GLU A 3 -4.63 10.05 27.67
C GLU A 3 -4.40 10.14 26.16
N SER A 4 -5.32 10.83 25.47
CA SER A 4 -5.21 11.07 24.03
C SER A 4 -3.99 11.97 23.78
N ILE A 5 -2.87 11.36 23.40
CA ILE A 5 -1.67 12.10 23.01
C ILE A 5 -1.87 12.65 21.59
N THR A 6 -1.38 13.86 21.36
CA THR A 6 -1.23 14.43 20.01
C THR A 6 0.18 14.97 19.89
N VAL A 7 0.94 14.46 18.93
CA VAL A 7 2.34 14.83 18.68
C VAL A 7 2.39 15.57 17.35
N LYS A 8 2.65 16.88 17.39
CA LYS A 8 2.52 17.79 16.25
C LYS A 8 3.81 17.90 15.43
N THR A 9 4.96 17.65 16.05
CA THR A 9 6.28 17.78 15.42
C THR A 9 7.17 16.58 15.73
N VAL A 10 8.28 16.46 15.01
CA VAL A 10 9.29 15.44 15.27
C VAL A 10 10.04 15.73 16.57
N GLU A 11 10.19 17.00 16.93
CA GLU A 11 10.79 17.42 18.21
C GLU A 11 9.95 16.95 19.39
N GLU A 12 8.63 17.17 19.35
CA GLU A 12 7.69 16.69 20.38
C GLU A 12 7.66 15.16 20.50
N LEU A 13 7.99 14.44 19.42
CA LEU A 13 8.06 12.98 19.46
C LEU A 13 9.11 12.48 20.44
N LYS A 14 10.20 13.23 20.69
CA LYS A 14 11.29 12.80 21.58
C LYS A 14 10.82 12.60 23.03
N ASP A 15 9.85 13.41 23.46
CA ASP A 15 9.28 13.42 24.80
C ASP A 15 8.04 12.51 24.93
N ALA A 16 7.57 11.92 23.82
CA ALA A 16 6.45 10.99 23.83
C ALA A 16 6.82 9.64 24.48
N PRO A 17 5.84 8.89 25.01
CA PRO A 17 6.08 7.56 25.57
C PRO A 17 6.85 6.64 24.62
N GLU A 18 7.77 5.83 25.15
CA GLU A 18 8.61 4.93 24.34
C GLU A 18 7.78 4.01 23.44
N GLU A 19 6.73 3.38 23.98
CA GLU A 19 5.82 2.52 23.21
C GLU A 19 5.17 3.28 22.01
N TYR A 20 4.87 4.56 22.17
CA TYR A 20 4.34 5.41 21.09
C TYR A 20 5.41 5.68 20.03
N ARG A 21 6.62 6.09 20.45
CA ARG A 21 7.75 6.38 19.55
C ARG A 21 8.10 5.15 18.71
N GLU A 22 8.19 3.99 19.34
CA GLU A 22 8.44 2.72 18.65
C GLU A 22 7.32 2.34 17.68
N ALA A 23 6.07 2.55 18.08
CA ALA A 23 4.91 2.25 17.24
C ALA A 23 4.90 3.11 15.96
N VAL A 24 5.16 4.42 16.08
CA VAL A 24 5.29 5.31 14.92
C VAL A 24 6.49 4.91 14.06
N ALA A 25 7.65 4.65 14.66
CA ALA A 25 8.85 4.24 13.94
C ALA A 25 8.62 2.96 13.11
N LYS A 26 7.90 1.97 13.65
CA LYS A 26 7.53 0.74 12.93
C LYS A 26 6.74 1.01 11.65
N LEU A 27 5.85 2.00 11.64
CA LEU A 27 5.06 2.36 10.46
C LEU A 27 5.88 3.13 9.43
N VAL A 28 6.68 4.11 9.87
CA VAL A 28 7.57 4.87 8.97
C VAL A 28 8.59 3.95 8.30
N ILE A 29 9.19 3.02 9.06
CA ILE A 29 10.06 1.98 8.52
C ILE A 29 9.30 1.09 7.53
N SER A 30 8.05 0.71 7.85
CA SER A 30 7.22 -0.11 6.97
C SER A 30 7.08 0.50 5.59
N HIS A 31 6.63 1.75 5.53
CA HIS A 31 6.40 2.45 4.28
C HIS A 31 7.72 2.63 3.54
N ALA A 32 8.75 3.19 4.18
CA ALA A 32 10.04 3.38 3.54
C ALA A 32 10.59 2.09 2.90
N VAL A 33 10.50 0.94 3.57
CA VAL A 33 10.96 -0.34 3.01
C VAL A 33 10.07 -0.83 1.87
N ASN A 34 8.74 -0.80 2.07
CA ASN A 34 7.80 -1.37 1.10
C ASN A 34 7.70 -0.53 -0.18
N GLU A 35 7.69 0.80 -0.08
CA GLU A 35 7.64 1.66 -1.28
C GLU A 35 8.88 1.44 -2.14
N LEU A 36 10.07 1.34 -1.53
CA LEU A 36 11.31 1.10 -2.28
C LEU A 36 11.33 -0.28 -2.91
N TYR A 37 10.98 -1.32 -2.14
CA TYR A 37 11.00 -2.68 -2.66
C TYR A 37 9.95 -2.86 -3.76
N GLY A 38 8.73 -2.36 -3.53
CA GLY A 38 7.64 -2.38 -4.50
C GLY A 38 8.01 -1.69 -5.80
N ALA A 39 8.58 -0.48 -5.73
CA ALA A 39 9.10 0.22 -6.89
C ALA A 39 10.12 -0.64 -7.65
N GLN A 40 11.13 -1.19 -6.96
CA GLN A 40 12.20 -2.00 -7.58
C GLN A 40 11.72 -3.30 -8.23
N VAL A 41 10.68 -3.94 -7.71
CA VAL A 41 10.18 -5.20 -8.28
C VAL A 41 9.22 -4.99 -9.44
N PHE A 42 8.57 -3.82 -9.52
CA PHE A 42 7.50 -3.58 -10.50
C PHE A 42 7.84 -2.54 -11.56
N ASP A 43 8.71 -1.55 -11.32
CA ASP A 43 8.93 -0.42 -12.20
C ASP A 43 9.41 -0.79 -13.61
N GLU A 44 10.56 -1.44 -13.73
CA GLU A 44 11.18 -1.86 -14.98
C GLU A 44 10.27 -2.81 -15.78
N PRO A 45 9.74 -3.92 -15.19
CA PRO A 45 8.83 -4.78 -15.93
C PRO A 45 7.54 -4.07 -16.33
N ALA A 46 6.92 -3.26 -15.46
CA ALA A 46 5.69 -2.54 -15.80
C ALA A 46 5.91 -1.58 -16.96
N ILE A 47 6.99 -0.79 -16.92
CA ILE A 47 7.37 0.12 -18.01
C ILE A 47 7.63 -0.69 -19.28
N ALA A 48 8.33 -1.82 -19.21
CA ALA A 48 8.63 -2.67 -20.35
C ALA A 48 7.35 -3.22 -21.01
N TYR A 49 6.41 -3.74 -20.22
CA TYR A 49 5.17 -4.37 -20.69
C TYR A 49 4.08 -3.38 -21.15
N ALA A 50 4.20 -2.09 -20.81
CA ALA A 50 3.22 -1.08 -21.23
C ALA A 50 3.01 -1.07 -22.77
N PRO A 51 1.79 -1.31 -23.27
CA PRO A 51 1.54 -1.66 -24.67
C PRO A 51 1.58 -0.46 -25.63
N THR A 52 1.49 0.76 -25.10
CA THR A 52 1.48 2.00 -25.90
C THR A 52 2.40 3.05 -25.28
N PRO A 53 2.89 4.04 -26.06
CA PRO A 53 3.66 5.15 -25.51
C PRO A 53 2.92 5.92 -24.41
N TYR A 54 1.59 6.03 -24.51
CA TYR A 54 0.77 6.69 -23.50
C TYR A 54 0.71 5.88 -22.20
N ALA A 55 0.45 4.57 -22.29
CA ALA A 55 0.49 3.67 -21.14
C ALA A 55 1.87 3.66 -20.47
N LYS A 56 2.94 3.66 -21.27
CA LYS A 56 4.33 3.71 -20.79
C LYS A 56 4.62 5.03 -20.06
N TRP A 57 4.19 6.17 -20.60
CA TRP A 57 4.34 7.47 -19.95
C TRP A 57 3.64 7.54 -18.59
N LEU A 58 2.39 7.06 -18.50
CA LEU A 58 1.67 6.99 -17.22
C LEU A 58 2.33 6.01 -16.25
N THR A 59 2.86 4.88 -16.73
CA THR A 59 3.58 3.92 -15.90
C THR A 59 4.88 4.52 -15.34
N CYS A 60 5.62 5.31 -16.14
CA CYS A 60 6.78 6.06 -15.63
C CYS A 60 6.38 7.05 -14.53
N ARG A 61 5.20 7.66 -14.62
CA ARG A 61 4.68 8.51 -13.54
C ARG A 61 4.41 7.71 -12.27
N VAL A 62 3.78 6.53 -12.37
CA VAL A 62 3.59 5.63 -11.22
C VAL A 62 4.93 5.32 -10.57
N ALA A 63 5.92 4.84 -11.33
CA ALA A 63 7.25 4.55 -10.81
C ALA A 63 7.90 5.76 -10.13
N MET A 64 7.82 6.94 -10.74
CA MET A 64 8.34 8.19 -10.15
C MET A 64 7.66 8.52 -8.80
N GLU A 65 6.34 8.35 -8.71
CA GLU A 65 5.58 8.62 -7.48
C GLU A 65 5.93 7.62 -6.37
N GLU A 66 6.03 6.32 -6.66
CA GLU A 66 6.40 5.25 -5.72
C GLU A 66 7.80 5.47 -5.12
N TYR A 67 8.80 5.78 -5.95
CA TYR A 67 10.12 6.20 -5.44
C TYR A 67 10.04 7.50 -4.63
N GLY A 68 9.18 8.43 -5.04
CA GLY A 68 8.90 9.66 -4.31
C GLY A 68 8.33 9.39 -2.91
N HIS A 69 7.45 8.40 -2.77
CA HIS A 69 6.91 7.97 -1.47
C HIS A 69 8.03 7.46 -0.58
N HIS A 70 8.88 6.54 -1.07
CA HIS A 70 10.05 6.06 -0.34
C HIS A 70 10.89 7.23 0.18
N VAL A 71 11.26 8.17 -0.70
CA VAL A 71 12.12 9.31 -0.34
C VAL A 71 11.49 10.14 0.78
N ARG A 72 10.19 10.43 0.71
CA ARG A 72 9.49 11.24 1.73
C ARG A 72 9.37 10.51 3.07
N PHE A 73 9.04 9.21 3.06
CA PHE A 73 8.99 8.41 4.29
C PHE A 73 10.36 8.22 4.92
N LYS A 74 11.40 7.96 4.10
CA LYS A 74 12.78 7.89 4.56
C LYS A 74 13.23 9.22 5.18
N GLN A 75 12.91 10.35 4.54
CA GLN A 75 13.24 11.67 5.06
C GLN A 75 12.58 11.93 6.43
N LEU A 76 11.31 11.57 6.61
CA LEU A 76 10.64 11.66 7.91
C LEU A 76 11.34 10.76 8.94
N GLY A 77 11.70 9.53 8.57
CA GLY A 77 12.42 8.62 9.46
C GLY A 77 13.79 9.16 9.89
N VAL A 78 14.55 9.77 8.98
CA VAL A 78 15.82 10.45 9.31
C VAL A 78 15.60 11.57 10.33
N GLN A 79 14.56 12.39 10.14
CA GLN A 79 14.22 13.46 11.10
C GLN A 79 13.88 12.87 12.48
N MET A 80 13.19 11.74 12.53
CA MET A 80 12.87 11.00 13.77
C MET A 80 14.10 10.35 14.42
N GLY A 81 15.27 10.36 13.78
CA GLY A 81 16.48 9.68 14.25
C GLY A 81 16.48 8.17 13.99
N ILE A 82 15.66 7.68 13.06
CA ILE A 82 15.70 6.28 12.64
C ILE A 82 16.95 6.08 11.77
N PRO A 83 17.81 5.10 12.09
CA PRO A 83 18.96 4.78 11.25
C PRO A 83 18.54 4.39 9.83
N GLU A 84 19.21 4.94 8.82
CA GLU A 84 18.85 4.77 7.41
C GLU A 84 18.87 3.31 6.97
N GLU A 85 19.79 2.50 7.51
CA GLU A 85 19.88 1.07 7.25
C GLU A 85 18.60 0.32 7.66
N ARG A 86 17.80 0.84 8.58
CA ARG A 86 16.52 0.22 8.94
C ARG A 86 15.41 0.51 7.93
N MET A 87 15.60 1.46 7.03
CA MET A 87 14.61 1.96 6.07
C MET A 87 14.87 1.50 4.63
N VAL A 88 15.75 0.50 4.44
CA VAL A 88 16.02 -0.13 3.15
C VAL A 88 15.67 -1.63 3.17
N PRO A 89 15.24 -2.21 2.04
CA PRO A 89 14.92 -3.64 1.94
C PRO A 89 16.09 -4.54 2.36
N GLY A 90 15.78 -5.65 3.02
CA GLY A 90 16.76 -6.69 3.37
C GLY A 90 17.52 -6.47 4.69
N ALA A 91 17.41 -5.31 5.32
CA ALA A 91 18.17 -5.02 6.54
C ALA A 91 17.47 -5.44 7.85
N CYS A 92 16.20 -5.06 8.04
CA CYS A 92 15.51 -5.26 9.33
C CYS A 92 14.06 -5.75 9.20
N ARG A 93 13.43 -5.54 8.05
CA ARG A 93 12.04 -5.91 7.82
C ARG A 93 11.92 -6.60 6.47
N LYS A 94 11.22 -7.74 6.48
CA LYS A 94 10.84 -8.43 5.25
C LYS A 94 9.77 -7.57 4.53
N PRO A 95 9.94 -7.27 3.23
CA PRO A 95 8.90 -6.64 2.44
C PRO A 95 7.60 -7.44 2.43
N LEU A 96 6.51 -6.80 2.06
CA LEU A 96 5.21 -7.45 1.91
C LEU A 96 5.26 -8.59 0.89
N SER A 97 4.53 -9.67 1.14
CA SER A 97 4.53 -10.88 0.30
C SER A 97 3.98 -10.66 -1.11
N ILE A 98 3.22 -9.58 -1.33
CA ILE A 98 2.75 -9.22 -2.68
C ILE A 98 3.91 -8.98 -3.66
N PHE A 99 5.05 -8.54 -3.15
CA PHE A 99 6.24 -8.26 -3.95
C PHE A 99 7.04 -9.53 -4.30
N GLU A 100 6.64 -10.71 -3.81
CA GLU A 100 7.30 -11.98 -4.16
C GLU A 100 6.84 -12.52 -5.53
N PHE A 101 5.78 -11.95 -6.11
CA PHE A 101 5.27 -12.33 -7.42
C PHE A 101 5.99 -11.57 -8.53
N PRO A 102 6.66 -12.27 -9.47
CA PRO A 102 7.27 -11.59 -10.59
C PRO A 102 6.18 -11.07 -11.52
N LEU A 103 6.27 -9.79 -11.88
CA LEU A 103 5.40 -9.17 -12.86
C LEU A 103 5.82 -9.62 -14.27
N ARG A 104 4.94 -10.34 -14.99
CA ARG A 104 5.26 -10.98 -16.29
C ARG A 104 4.47 -10.43 -17.47
N THR A 105 3.37 -9.73 -17.20
CA THR A 105 2.48 -9.20 -18.25
C THR A 105 1.96 -7.82 -17.90
N TRP A 106 1.41 -7.13 -18.90
CA TRP A 106 0.73 -5.86 -18.69
C TRP A 106 -0.53 -6.03 -17.83
N GLU A 107 -1.30 -7.08 -18.09
CA GLU A 107 -2.55 -7.38 -17.38
C GLU A 107 -2.32 -7.65 -15.89
N GLU A 108 -1.19 -8.27 -15.53
CA GLU A 108 -0.77 -8.41 -14.14
C GLU A 108 -0.52 -7.06 -13.47
N PHE A 109 0.13 -6.12 -14.16
CA PHE A 109 0.37 -4.78 -13.60
C PHE A 109 -0.95 -4.04 -13.41
N VAL A 110 -1.85 -4.13 -14.40
CA VAL A 110 -3.18 -3.53 -14.29
C VAL A 110 -3.98 -4.15 -13.15
N ALA A 111 -3.92 -5.47 -12.94
CA ALA A 111 -4.59 -6.13 -11.81
C ALA A 111 -4.04 -5.69 -10.45
N ILE A 112 -2.71 -5.51 -10.35
CA ILE A 112 -2.07 -4.96 -9.14
C ILE A 112 -2.60 -3.54 -8.87
N LYS A 113 -2.58 -2.64 -9.86
CA LYS A 113 -3.05 -1.26 -9.68
C LYS A 113 -4.56 -1.17 -9.44
N LEU A 114 -5.35 -2.07 -10.03
CA LEU A 114 -6.79 -2.16 -9.81
C LEU A 114 -7.15 -2.59 -8.37
N LEU A 115 -6.38 -3.53 -7.80
CA LEU A 115 -6.73 -4.19 -6.55
C LEU A 115 -5.80 -3.85 -5.39
N ALA A 116 -4.48 -3.99 -5.53
CA ALA A 116 -3.53 -3.79 -4.44
C ALA A 116 -3.52 -2.34 -3.93
N ASP A 117 -3.67 -1.35 -4.81
CA ASP A 117 -3.67 0.07 -4.42
C ASP A 117 -4.91 0.46 -3.62
N LEU A 118 -6.00 -0.31 -3.70
CA LEU A 118 -7.10 -0.15 -2.75
C LEU A 118 -6.65 -0.42 -1.32
N ALA A 119 -5.71 -1.34 -1.12
CA ALA A 119 -5.17 -1.65 0.19
C ALA A 119 -4.30 -0.51 0.72
N GLU A 120 -3.46 0.11 -0.12
CA GLU A 120 -2.72 1.32 0.24
C GLU A 120 -3.64 2.51 0.52
N ILE A 121 -4.63 2.77 -0.34
CA ILE A 121 -5.66 3.81 -0.10
C ILE A 121 -6.31 3.62 1.28
N LEU A 122 -6.70 2.39 1.63
CA LEU A 122 -7.27 2.10 2.95
C LEU A 122 -6.29 2.40 4.08
N GLN A 123 -5.02 2.03 3.94
CA GLN A 123 -3.99 2.36 4.95
C GLN A 123 -3.83 3.87 5.11
N VAL A 124 -3.74 4.60 4.00
CA VAL A 124 -3.58 6.06 4.00
C VAL A 124 -4.82 6.72 4.61
N GLU A 125 -6.05 6.28 4.26
CA GLU A 125 -7.30 6.73 4.87
C GLU A 125 -7.28 6.59 6.40
N ASP A 126 -6.81 5.45 6.91
CA ASP A 126 -6.72 5.22 8.36
C ASP A 126 -5.68 6.14 9.01
N LEU A 127 -4.54 6.35 8.35
CA LEU A 127 -3.47 7.26 8.79
C LEU A 127 -3.86 8.74 8.76
N LEU A 128 -4.93 9.13 8.05
CA LEU A 128 -5.47 10.49 8.12
C LEU A 128 -5.96 10.86 9.52
N HIS A 129 -6.17 9.87 10.39
CA HIS A 129 -6.57 10.05 11.78
C HIS A 129 -5.40 9.93 12.78
N CYS A 130 -4.18 9.66 12.30
CA CYS A 130 -3.01 9.45 13.13
C CYS A 130 -2.72 10.68 14.03
N THR A 131 -2.45 10.43 15.31
CA THR A 131 -2.09 11.46 16.30
C THR A 131 -0.68 12.00 16.15
N PHE A 132 0.19 11.35 15.35
CA PHE A 132 1.48 11.90 14.95
C PHE A 132 1.30 12.70 13.65
N HIS A 133 1.21 14.03 13.78
CA HIS A 133 0.89 14.91 12.68
C HIS A 133 1.84 14.81 11.48
N PRO A 134 3.18 14.66 11.65
CA PRO A 134 4.08 14.48 10.51
C PRO A 134 3.72 13.27 9.64
N LEU A 135 3.45 12.10 10.23
CA LEU A 135 3.01 10.92 9.48
C LEU A 135 1.64 11.12 8.85
N ARG A 136 0.69 11.71 9.58
CA ARG A 136 -0.64 12.05 9.04
C ARG A 136 -0.57 12.98 7.84
N ASN A 137 0.29 14.00 7.91
CA ASN A 137 0.45 14.98 6.84
C ASN A 137 1.12 14.36 5.62
N LEU A 138 2.09 13.46 5.84
CA LEU A 138 2.70 12.70 4.76
C LEU A 138 1.68 11.79 4.07
N ALA A 139 0.89 11.03 4.84
CA ALA A 139 -0.22 10.24 4.31
C ALA A 139 -1.21 11.11 3.48
N ARG A 140 -1.58 12.28 3.99
CA ARG A 140 -2.43 13.23 3.25
C ARG A 140 -1.80 13.70 1.93
N ALA A 141 -0.49 13.93 1.90
CA ALA A 141 0.21 14.36 0.71
C ALA A 141 0.34 13.24 -0.34
N THR A 142 0.43 11.99 0.08
CA THR A 142 0.50 10.80 -0.78
C THR A 142 -0.86 10.42 -1.38
N MET A 143 -1.97 10.65 -0.66
CA MET A 143 -3.32 10.23 -1.10
C MET A 143 -3.72 10.60 -2.54
N PRO A 144 -3.42 11.80 -3.08
CA PRO A 144 -3.74 12.11 -4.48
C PRO A 144 -2.99 11.25 -5.50
N GLU A 145 -1.76 10.84 -5.19
CA GLU A 145 -0.92 9.97 -6.03
C GLU A 145 -1.47 8.53 -5.99
N GLU A 146 -1.82 8.02 -4.80
CA GLU A 146 -2.47 6.70 -4.65
C GLU A 146 -3.80 6.59 -5.40
N ARG A 147 -4.61 7.66 -5.35
CA ARG A 147 -5.85 7.73 -6.11
C ARG A 147 -5.60 7.71 -7.61
N PHE A 148 -4.51 8.33 -8.07
CA PHE A 148 -4.11 8.24 -9.47
C PHE A 148 -3.70 6.81 -9.84
N HIS A 149 -2.99 6.08 -8.97
CA HIS A 149 -2.60 4.69 -9.24
C HIS A 149 -3.81 3.76 -9.32
N ALA A 150 -4.77 3.89 -8.40
CA ALA A 150 -6.03 3.14 -8.46
C ALA A 150 -6.85 3.50 -9.72
N GLN A 151 -6.93 4.79 -10.07
CA GLN A 151 -7.61 5.23 -11.30
C GLN A 151 -6.92 4.69 -12.55
N PHE A 152 -5.59 4.65 -12.58
CA PHE A 152 -4.81 4.04 -13.64
C PHE A 152 -5.21 2.56 -13.82
N GLY A 153 -5.36 1.81 -12.73
CA GLY A 153 -5.85 0.43 -12.76
C GLY A 153 -7.27 0.30 -13.34
N GLU A 154 -8.18 1.18 -12.93
CA GLU A 154 -9.55 1.25 -13.44
C GLU A 154 -9.60 1.59 -14.95
N ASP A 155 -8.80 2.57 -15.41
CA ASP A 155 -8.77 3.02 -16.79
C ASP A 155 -8.27 1.92 -17.74
N PHE A 156 -7.13 1.29 -17.39
CA PHE A 156 -6.59 0.21 -18.23
C PHE A 156 -7.39 -1.10 -18.12
N SER A 157 -8.07 -1.35 -16.99
CA SER A 157 -9.06 -2.43 -16.91
C SER A 157 -10.21 -2.20 -17.88
N ALA A 158 -10.71 -0.96 -17.97
CA ALA A 158 -11.78 -0.59 -18.91
C ALA A 158 -11.37 -0.79 -20.38
N GLU A 159 -10.08 -0.62 -20.71
CA GLU A 159 -9.54 -0.89 -22.03
C GLU A 159 -9.42 -2.39 -22.31
N LEU A 160 -8.83 -3.16 -21.39
CA LEU A 160 -8.59 -4.59 -21.54
C LEU A 160 -9.88 -5.39 -21.71
N VAL A 161 -10.94 -5.05 -20.97
CA VAL A 161 -12.20 -5.80 -21.03
C VAL A 161 -13.01 -5.57 -22.30
N ARG A 162 -12.56 -4.69 -23.22
CA ARG A 162 -13.21 -4.46 -24.52
C ARG A 162 -13.01 -5.65 -25.48
N THR A 163 -12.03 -6.50 -25.24
CA THR A 163 -11.81 -7.73 -26.02
C THR A 163 -11.97 -8.95 -25.13
N PRO A 164 -12.49 -10.08 -25.66
CA PRO A 164 -12.58 -11.32 -24.89
C PRO A 164 -11.22 -11.80 -24.35
N ASP A 165 -10.19 -11.72 -25.19
CA ASP A 165 -8.81 -12.12 -24.87
C ASP A 165 -8.18 -11.21 -23.79
N GLY A 166 -8.33 -9.89 -23.90
CA GLY A 166 -7.85 -8.95 -22.87
C GLY A 166 -8.56 -9.15 -21.54
N LYS A 167 -9.88 -9.39 -21.57
CA LYS A 167 -10.66 -9.73 -20.37
C LYS A 167 -10.19 -11.04 -19.73
N GLU A 168 -9.95 -12.06 -20.53
CA GLU A 168 -9.49 -13.37 -20.04
C GLU A 168 -8.12 -13.27 -19.37
N ARG A 169 -7.16 -12.56 -19.99
CA ARG A 169 -5.84 -12.33 -19.40
C ARG A 169 -5.90 -11.50 -18.11
N LEU A 170 -6.72 -10.46 -18.07
CA LEU A 170 -6.94 -9.69 -16.84
C LEU A 170 -7.59 -10.53 -15.74
N GLN A 171 -8.56 -11.38 -16.07
CA GLN A 171 -9.18 -12.31 -15.11
C GLN A 171 -8.16 -13.32 -14.57
N ALA A 172 -7.26 -13.83 -15.42
CA ALA A 172 -6.18 -14.71 -15.00
C ALA A 172 -5.25 -14.02 -14.00
N ALA A 173 -4.86 -12.77 -14.27
CA ALA A 173 -4.09 -11.96 -13.33
C ALA A 173 -4.83 -11.74 -11.99
N VAL A 174 -6.12 -11.39 -12.02
CA VAL A 174 -6.92 -11.26 -10.80
C VAL A 174 -6.94 -12.56 -9.99
N ASN A 175 -7.08 -13.71 -10.67
CA ASN A 175 -7.10 -15.03 -10.01
C ASN A 175 -5.76 -15.37 -9.34
N GLU A 176 -4.64 -14.95 -9.91
CA GLU A 176 -3.30 -15.17 -9.36
C GLU A 176 -3.02 -14.25 -8.16
N TYR A 177 -3.31 -12.95 -8.29
CA TYR A 177 -2.87 -11.96 -7.31
C TYR A 177 -3.85 -11.79 -6.13
N PHE A 178 -5.16 -11.79 -6.38
CA PHE A 178 -6.15 -11.48 -5.34
C PHE A 178 -6.02 -12.32 -4.06
N PRO A 179 -5.78 -13.64 -4.09
CA PRO A 179 -5.66 -14.46 -2.88
C PRO A 179 -4.63 -13.96 -1.86
N TYR A 180 -3.61 -13.22 -2.31
CA TYR A 180 -2.55 -12.71 -1.45
C TYR A 180 -2.84 -11.31 -0.90
N LEU A 181 -3.62 -10.49 -1.61
CA LEU A 181 -3.86 -9.10 -1.24
C LEU A 181 -4.46 -8.92 0.17
N PRO A 182 -5.40 -9.77 0.64
CA PRO A 182 -5.93 -9.64 2.01
C PRO A 182 -4.88 -9.84 3.12
N SER A 183 -3.75 -10.49 2.83
CA SER A 183 -2.65 -10.68 3.78
C SER A 183 -1.86 -9.40 4.06
N PHE A 184 -1.98 -8.40 3.19
CA PHE A 184 -1.38 -7.08 3.31
C PHE A 184 -1.70 -6.39 4.66
N PHE A 185 -2.91 -6.60 5.18
CA PHE A 185 -3.32 -6.05 6.48
C PHE A 185 -2.75 -6.80 7.69
N GLY A 186 -2.09 -7.95 7.48
CA GLY A 186 -1.59 -8.84 8.53
C GLY A 186 -2.68 -9.69 9.18
N GLY A 187 -2.29 -10.57 10.11
CA GLY A 187 -3.20 -11.49 10.80
C GLY A 187 -4.14 -10.83 11.81
N SER A 188 -5.17 -11.56 12.22
CA SER A 188 -6.10 -11.16 13.29
C SER A 188 -5.40 -11.07 14.65
N LYS A 189 -5.95 -10.27 15.58
CA LYS A 189 -5.44 -10.12 16.96
C LYS A 189 -3.94 -9.75 17.05
N SER A 190 -3.47 -8.92 16.12
CA SER A 190 -2.09 -8.42 16.09
C SER A 190 -1.80 -7.50 17.29
N LYS A 191 -0.81 -7.87 18.11
CA LYS A 191 -0.29 -7.03 19.22
C LYS A 191 0.16 -5.65 18.74
N ASN A 192 0.76 -5.56 17.55
CA ASN A 192 1.17 -4.27 16.99
C ASN A 192 -0.06 -3.40 16.67
N ASN A 193 -1.11 -3.98 16.06
CA ASN A 193 -2.33 -3.23 15.77
C ASN A 193 -3.04 -2.78 17.06
N GLU A 194 -3.07 -3.60 18.11
CA GLU A 194 -3.58 -3.20 19.43
C GLU A 194 -2.85 -1.97 19.99
N ILE A 195 -1.51 -1.92 19.87
CA ILE A 195 -0.72 -0.76 20.26
C ILE A 195 -1.03 0.46 19.37
N PHE A 196 -1.11 0.28 18.05
CA PHE A 196 -1.45 1.38 17.14
C PHE A 196 -2.81 2.00 17.47
N ARG A 197 -3.82 1.18 17.79
CA ARG A 197 -5.15 1.65 18.19
C ARG A 197 -5.16 2.27 19.59
N LYS A 198 -4.46 1.68 20.56
CA LYS A 198 -4.29 2.25 21.92
C LYS A 198 -3.79 3.70 21.86
N TRP A 199 -2.89 3.97 20.92
CA TRP A 199 -2.27 5.29 20.72
C TRP A 199 -2.95 6.15 19.66
N ASN A 200 -4.05 5.68 19.06
CA ASN A 200 -4.78 6.42 18.02
C ASN A 200 -3.90 6.76 16.78
N ILE A 201 -2.89 5.93 16.51
CA ILE A 201 -2.04 5.97 15.31
C ILE A 201 -2.80 5.36 14.13
N LYS A 202 -3.54 4.27 14.39
CA LYS A 202 -4.49 3.62 13.49
C LYS A 202 -5.84 3.51 14.20
N GLN A 203 -6.94 3.53 13.46
CA GLN A 203 -8.29 3.43 14.02
C GLN A 203 -8.82 2.00 13.94
N ARG A 204 -8.62 1.38 12.77
CA ARG A 204 -9.23 0.10 12.43
C ARG A 204 -8.37 -1.10 12.83
N THR A 205 -9.05 -2.18 13.18
CA THR A 205 -8.45 -3.51 13.30
C THR A 205 -8.01 -4.02 11.92
N ASN A 206 -7.06 -4.96 11.89
CA ASN A 206 -6.66 -5.61 10.64
C ASN A 206 -7.85 -6.31 9.95
N ASP A 207 -8.80 -6.84 10.71
CA ASP A 207 -9.97 -7.56 10.17
C ASP A 207 -10.99 -6.58 9.56
N GLU A 208 -11.23 -5.42 10.19
CA GLU A 208 -12.08 -4.36 9.61
C GLU A 208 -11.49 -3.81 8.31
N MET A 209 -10.16 -3.59 8.27
CA MET A 209 -9.46 -3.17 7.06
C MET A 209 -9.59 -4.20 5.94
N ARG A 210 -9.41 -5.49 6.27
CA ARG A 210 -9.53 -6.59 5.30
C ARG A 210 -10.97 -6.73 4.79
N ALA A 211 -11.97 -6.57 5.65
CA ALA A 211 -13.37 -6.62 5.25
C ALA A 211 -13.75 -5.47 4.30
N ASP A 212 -13.32 -4.24 4.60
CA ASP A 212 -13.52 -3.07 3.72
C ASP A 212 -12.80 -3.28 2.38
N PHE A 213 -11.56 -3.78 2.41
CA PHE A 213 -10.81 -4.13 1.21
C PHE A 213 -11.54 -5.13 0.32
N VAL A 214 -11.96 -6.28 0.85
CA VAL A 214 -12.66 -7.32 0.07
C VAL A 214 -13.95 -6.76 -0.52
N LYS A 215 -14.67 -5.92 0.22
CA LYS A 215 -15.88 -5.26 -0.27
C LYS A 215 -15.56 -4.34 -1.45
N ARG A 216 -14.63 -3.40 -1.31
CA ARG A 216 -14.24 -2.45 -2.36
C ARG A 216 -13.64 -3.16 -3.58
N ALA A 217 -12.82 -4.18 -3.36
CA ALA A 217 -12.26 -5.02 -4.42
C ALA A 217 -13.37 -5.73 -5.20
N THR A 218 -14.38 -6.26 -4.52
CA THR A 218 -15.53 -6.93 -5.14
C THR A 218 -16.33 -5.95 -6.00
N GLU A 219 -16.58 -4.76 -5.45
CA GLU A 219 -17.30 -3.69 -6.15
C GLU A 219 -16.55 -3.24 -7.41
N VAL A 220 -15.23 -2.96 -7.31
CA VAL A 220 -14.44 -2.51 -8.46
C VAL A 220 -14.28 -3.59 -9.52
N ALA A 221 -14.00 -4.84 -9.13
CA ALA A 221 -13.89 -5.97 -10.07
C ALA A 221 -15.20 -6.20 -10.83
N GLY A 222 -16.33 -6.08 -10.12
CA GLY A 222 -17.67 -6.19 -10.69
C GLY A 222 -17.95 -5.17 -11.80
N LYS A 223 -17.44 -3.93 -11.70
CA LYS A 223 -17.59 -2.90 -12.75
C LYS A 223 -17.05 -3.36 -14.11
N TYR A 224 -16.01 -4.19 -14.10
CA TYR A 224 -15.33 -4.71 -15.29
C TYR A 224 -15.76 -6.14 -15.65
N GLY A 225 -16.78 -6.66 -14.95
CA GLY A 225 -17.27 -8.02 -15.11
C GLY A 225 -16.20 -9.08 -14.81
N LEU A 226 -15.29 -8.76 -13.89
CA LEU A 226 -14.32 -9.68 -13.31
C LEU A 226 -14.89 -10.31 -12.04
N THR A 227 -14.39 -11.49 -11.68
CA THR A 227 -14.73 -12.18 -10.43
C THR A 227 -13.51 -12.32 -9.54
N LEU A 228 -13.69 -12.21 -8.24
CA LEU A 228 -12.62 -12.47 -7.28
C LEU A 228 -12.66 -13.93 -6.83
N PRO A 229 -11.53 -14.65 -6.78
CA PRO A 229 -11.49 -16.01 -6.26
C PRO A 229 -11.79 -16.03 -4.75
N GLU A 230 -12.28 -17.16 -4.26
CA GLU A 230 -12.43 -17.37 -2.82
C GLU A 230 -11.07 -17.30 -2.12
N VAL A 231 -10.95 -16.43 -1.12
CA VAL A 231 -9.74 -16.34 -0.30
C VAL A 231 -9.94 -17.21 0.93
N ARG A 232 -9.16 -18.29 1.04
CA ARG A 232 -9.05 -19.02 2.31
C ARG A 232 -8.44 -18.07 3.33
N GLN A 233 -9.21 -17.68 4.34
CA GLN A 233 -8.67 -16.88 5.44
C GLN A 233 -7.48 -17.62 6.03
N ALA A 234 -6.32 -16.98 6.06
CA ALA A 234 -5.16 -17.49 6.79
C ALA A 234 -5.57 -17.58 8.28
N ALA A 235 -5.49 -18.79 8.83
CA ALA A 235 -5.79 -19.10 10.22
C ALA A 235 -4.84 -18.40 11.19
#